data_AF-A0A7V4Y1A6-F1
#
_entry.id   AF-A0A7V4Y1A6-F1
#
_cell.length_a   1.000
_cell.length_b   1.000
_cell.length_c   1.000
_cell.angle_alpha   90.00
_cell.angle_beta   90.00
_cell.angle_gamma   90.00
#
_symmetry.space_group_name_H-M   'P 1'
#
loop_
_entity.id
_entity.type
_entity.pdbx_description
1 polymer ?
#
loop_
_entity_poly.entity_id
_entity_poly.type
_entity_poly.pdbx_seq_one_letter_code
_entity_poly.pdbx_strand_id
1 'polypeptide(L)'
;MNLKRKFLPTLMVVMICTALSFAQDVKITVLNPRGNPPPIPLIPMAPRPDSLDAKTIYFVDIKYEGGASLLRAIMEWFTQNKPAAKLVMREKAGSFDQEDAKLWSEIKEKADAVVVAVGH
;
A
#
# COMPACT_ATOMS: atom_id res chain seq x y z
N MET A 1 -68.98 -82.44 27.02
CA MET A 1 -68.66 -81.73 28.27
C MET A 1 -67.99 -80.42 27.90
N ASN A 2 -68.66 -79.30 28.22
CA ASN A 2 -68.26 -77.90 27.99
C ASN A 2 -66.83 -77.61 28.51
N LEU A 3 -66.05 -76.66 27.98
CA LEU A 3 -66.34 -75.23 28.08
C LEU A 3 -65.38 -74.39 27.21
N LYS A 4 -65.94 -73.57 26.30
CA LYS A 4 -65.27 -72.45 25.61
C LYS A 4 -65.08 -71.25 26.57
N ARG A 5 -64.08 -70.39 26.34
CA ARG A 5 -63.97 -68.92 26.66
C ARG A 5 -62.51 -68.47 26.39
N LYS A 6 -62.11 -67.30 25.87
CA LYS A 6 -62.76 -66.05 25.41
C LYS A 6 -61.67 -65.14 24.75
N PHE A 7 -62.04 -64.41 23.68
CA PHE A 7 -61.76 -62.98 23.33
C PHE A 7 -60.39 -62.31 23.64
N LEU A 8 -59.59 -61.83 22.67
CA LEU A 8 -59.62 -60.59 21.81
C LEU A 8 -58.83 -59.38 22.43
N PRO A 9 -58.46 -58.29 21.69
CA PRO A 9 -57.16 -57.99 21.07
C PRO A 9 -56.52 -56.67 21.61
N THR A 10 -55.28 -56.32 21.23
CA THR A 10 -54.76 -54.95 21.50
C THR A 10 -54.03 -54.35 20.30
N LEU A 11 -54.73 -53.40 19.69
CA LEU A 11 -54.29 -52.36 18.77
C LEU A 11 -53.18 -51.52 19.43
N MET A 12 -51.96 -51.53 18.89
CA MET A 12 -50.89 -50.60 19.29
C MET A 12 -50.70 -49.57 18.18
N VAL A 13 -51.22 -48.37 18.45
CA VAL A 13 -51.06 -47.14 17.69
C VAL A 13 -49.57 -46.76 17.64
N VAL A 14 -49.00 -46.67 16.43
CA VAL A 14 -47.65 -46.13 16.20
C VAL A 14 -47.81 -44.71 15.67
N MET A 15 -47.76 -43.74 16.58
CA MET A 15 -47.71 -42.31 16.29
C MET A 15 -46.26 -41.94 15.97
N ILE A 16 -45.89 -41.96 14.69
CA ILE A 16 -44.59 -41.49 14.20
C ILE A 16 -44.58 -39.96 14.27
N CYS A 17 -43.87 -39.43 15.25
CA CYS A 17 -43.48 -38.02 15.31
C CYS A 17 -42.51 -37.69 14.17
N THR A 18 -43.03 -37.09 13.10
CA THR A 18 -42.22 -36.37 12.11
C THR A 18 -41.79 -35.03 12.68
N ALA A 19 -40.59 -34.97 13.27
CA ALA A 19 -39.94 -33.70 13.57
C ALA A 19 -39.38 -33.11 12.26
N LEU A 20 -40.01 -32.06 11.73
CA LEU A 20 -39.39 -31.20 10.73
C LEU A 20 -38.29 -30.38 11.41
N SER A 21 -37.03 -30.75 11.20
CA SER A 21 -35.88 -29.86 11.50
C SER A 21 -35.84 -28.74 10.47
N PHE A 22 -36.25 -27.54 10.87
CA PHE A 22 -35.92 -26.34 10.12
C PHE A 22 -34.45 -26.00 10.37
N ALA A 23 -33.64 -25.97 9.30
CA ALA A 23 -32.29 -25.45 9.38
C ALA A 23 -32.36 -23.98 9.85
N GLN A 24 -31.87 -23.72 11.06
CA GLN A 24 -31.71 -22.36 11.56
C GLN A 24 -30.56 -21.73 10.77
N ASP A 25 -30.85 -20.67 10.04
CA ASP A 25 -29.84 -19.92 9.30
C ASP A 25 -28.91 -19.25 10.33
N VAL A 26 -27.77 -19.87 10.61
CA VAL A 26 -26.82 -19.40 11.63
C VAL A 26 -26.15 -18.15 11.11
N LYS A 27 -26.58 -17.00 11.64
CA LYS A 27 -26.00 -15.71 11.28
C LYS A 27 -24.58 -15.60 11.86
N ILE A 28 -23.59 -15.63 10.98
CA ILE A 28 -22.18 -15.39 11.36
C ILE A 28 -21.83 -13.91 11.18
N THR A 29 -21.04 -13.38 12.10
CA THR A 29 -20.46 -12.03 11.94
C THR A 29 -19.20 -12.15 11.09
N VAL A 30 -19.15 -11.41 9.99
CA VAL A 30 -18.01 -11.34 9.07
C VAL A 30 -17.56 -9.90 8.88
N LEU A 31 -16.26 -9.71 8.68
CA LEU A 31 -15.71 -8.41 8.30
C LEU A 31 -16.09 -8.09 6.86
N ASN A 32 -16.31 -6.81 6.56
CA ASN A 32 -16.49 -6.37 5.19
C ASN A 32 -15.18 -6.61 4.41
N PRO A 33 -15.17 -7.43 3.34
CA PRO A 33 -13.96 -7.75 2.59
C PRO A 33 -13.35 -6.51 1.90
N ARG A 34 -14.12 -5.45 1.72
CA ARG A 34 -13.64 -4.17 1.18
C ARG A 34 -12.78 -3.40 2.18
N GLY A 35 -12.92 -3.68 3.49
CA GLY A 35 -12.32 -2.88 4.55
C GLY A 35 -12.79 -1.41 4.54
N ASN A 36 -12.30 -0.63 5.49
CA ASN A 36 -12.37 0.83 5.43
C ASN A 36 -10.97 1.36 5.77
N PRO A 37 -10.21 1.90 4.80
CA PRO A 37 -8.86 2.37 5.07
C PRO A 37 -8.91 3.53 6.08
N PRO A 38 -7.93 3.62 6.98
CA PRO A 38 -7.85 4.75 7.89
C PRO A 38 -7.68 6.06 7.09
N PRO A 39 -8.12 7.21 7.63
CA PRO A 39 -7.82 8.50 7.04
C PRO A 39 -6.30 8.67 6.86
N ILE A 40 -5.88 9.04 5.66
CA ILE A 40 -4.47 9.27 5.35
C ILE A 40 -4.18 10.76 5.59
N PRO A 41 -3.22 11.12 6.46
CA PRO A 41 -2.78 12.50 6.58
C PRO A 41 -2.11 12.93 5.28
N LEU A 42 -2.57 14.03 4.69
CA LEU A 42 -1.96 14.61 3.50
C LEU A 42 -0.67 15.34 3.89
N ILE A 43 0.44 14.96 3.26
CA ILE A 43 1.72 15.67 3.40
C ILE A 43 1.81 16.66 2.23
N PRO A 44 1.98 17.97 2.47
CA PRO A 44 2.09 18.93 1.40
C PRO A 44 3.36 18.67 0.58
N MET A 45 3.30 19.00 -0.72
CA MET A 45 4.51 19.05 -1.54
C MET A 45 5.47 20.11 -1.02
N ALA A 46 6.77 19.94 -1.31
CA ALA A 46 7.77 20.97 -1.02
C ALA A 46 7.33 22.32 -1.64
N PRO A 47 7.48 23.44 -0.92
CA PRO A 47 7.18 24.77 -1.47
C PRO A 47 7.97 25.01 -2.75
N ARG A 48 7.29 25.54 -3.77
CA ARG A 48 7.93 25.90 -5.03
C ARG A 48 8.72 27.20 -4.84
N PRO A 49 10.02 27.26 -5.18
CA PRO A 49 10.75 28.52 -5.17
C PRO A 49 10.30 29.40 -6.35
N ASP A 50 10.28 30.72 -6.13
CA ASP A 50 9.88 31.70 -7.15
C ASP A 50 10.91 31.82 -8.30
N SER A 51 12.18 31.57 -8.00
CA SER A 51 13.28 31.54 -8.97
C SER A 51 14.31 30.46 -8.59
N LEU A 52 15.10 30.04 -9.59
CA LEU A 52 16.23 29.13 -9.44
C LEU A 52 17.58 29.86 -9.31
N ASP A 53 17.58 31.19 -9.37
CA ASP A 53 18.81 31.98 -9.28
C ASP A 53 19.42 31.88 -7.88
N ALA A 54 20.74 31.64 -7.83
CA ALA A 54 21.52 31.38 -6.61
C ALA A 54 21.04 30.18 -5.77
N LYS A 55 20.09 29.37 -6.27
CA LYS A 55 19.57 28.17 -5.60
C LYS A 55 20.48 26.98 -5.77
N THR A 56 20.57 26.14 -4.75
CA THR A 56 21.33 24.89 -4.78
C THR A 56 20.42 23.73 -5.15
N ILE A 57 20.63 23.17 -6.33
CA ILE A 57 19.85 22.09 -6.91
C ILE A 57 20.68 20.81 -6.86
N TYR A 58 20.16 19.81 -6.16
CA TYR A 58 20.77 18.48 -6.07
C TYR A 58 20.23 17.57 -7.17
N PHE A 59 21.12 16.89 -7.88
CA PHE A 59 20.81 15.84 -8.86
C PHE A 59 21.26 14.52 -8.25
N VAL A 60 20.31 13.65 -7.92
CA VAL A 60 20.55 12.41 -7.19
C VAL A 60 20.32 11.21 -8.09
N ASP A 61 21.40 10.48 -8.37
CA ASP A 61 21.32 9.17 -9.03
C ASP A 61 21.12 8.07 -7.98
N ILE A 62 20.12 7.21 -8.22
CA ILE A 62 19.86 6.02 -7.38
C ILE A 62 20.46 4.73 -7.96
N LYS A 63 21.34 4.85 -8.95
CA LYS A 63 22.03 3.74 -9.66
C LYS A 63 21.10 2.89 -10.52
N TYR A 64 20.02 3.49 -11.00
CA TYR A 64 19.26 2.87 -12.09
C TYR A 64 20.01 3.06 -13.41
N GLU A 65 19.87 2.12 -14.33
CA GLU A 65 20.57 2.17 -15.62
C GLU A 65 20.27 3.49 -16.36
N GLY A 66 21.33 4.19 -16.77
CA GLY A 66 21.22 5.47 -17.48
C GLY A 66 20.89 6.69 -16.62
N GLY A 67 20.59 6.53 -15.32
CA GLY A 67 20.20 7.62 -14.42
C GLY A 67 21.24 8.75 -14.35
N ALA A 68 22.50 8.41 -14.05
CA ALA A 68 23.58 9.41 -14.02
C ALA A 68 23.80 10.12 -15.36
N SER A 69 23.67 9.42 -16.49
CA SER A 69 23.84 10.01 -17.83
C SER A 69 22.76 11.02 -18.13
N LEU A 70 21.50 10.68 -17.83
CA LEU A 70 20.36 11.60 -17.95
C LEU A 70 20.55 12.84 -17.08
N LEU A 71 20.91 12.65 -15.81
CA LEU A 71 21.11 13.77 -14.88
C LEU A 71 22.23 14.69 -15.35
N ARG A 72 23.34 14.17 -15.88
CA ARG A 72 24.41 14.99 -16.45
C ARG A 72 23.96 15.81 -17.65
N ALA A 73 23.17 15.23 -18.56
CA ALA A 73 22.61 15.95 -19.70
C ALA A 73 21.68 17.09 -19.25
N ILE A 74 20.88 16.86 -18.20
CA ILE A 74 20.04 17.90 -17.61
C ILE A 74 20.91 18.99 -16.97
N MET A 75 21.94 18.61 -16.20
CA MET A 75 22.87 19.57 -15.61
C MET A 75 23.56 20.43 -16.67
N GLU A 76 23.93 19.88 -17.82
CA GLU A 76 24.50 20.61 -18.94
C GLU A 76 23.50 21.60 -19.56
N TRP A 77 22.22 21.26 -19.64
CA TRP A 77 21.20 22.24 -20.00
C TRP A 77 21.11 23.37 -18.97
N PHE A 78 21.22 23.07 -17.67
CA PHE A 78 21.18 24.08 -16.61
C PHE A 78 22.38 25.03 -16.68
N THR A 79 23.59 24.56 -16.99
CA THR A 79 24.75 25.47 -17.12
C THR A 79 24.57 26.46 -18.27
N GLN A 80 23.88 26.08 -19.34
CA GLN A 80 23.61 26.94 -20.49
C GLN A 80 22.43 27.89 -20.27
N ASN A 81 21.37 27.43 -19.60
CA ASN A 81 20.07 28.13 -19.55
C ASN A 81 19.74 28.75 -18.18
N LYS A 82 20.39 28.27 -17.11
CA LYS A 82 20.21 28.69 -15.71
C LYS A 82 21.57 28.78 -14.98
N PRO A 83 22.53 29.57 -15.49
CA PRO A 83 23.90 29.61 -14.95
C PRO A 83 23.99 30.15 -13.53
N ALA A 84 22.97 30.88 -13.05
CA ALA A 84 22.91 31.38 -11.68
C ALA A 84 22.58 30.28 -10.65
N ALA A 85 22.07 29.12 -11.08
CA ALA A 85 21.79 28.00 -10.20
C ALA A 85 23.08 27.23 -9.87
N LYS A 86 23.21 26.77 -8.63
CA LYS A 86 24.31 25.90 -8.19
C LYS A 86 23.88 24.45 -8.33
N LEU A 87 24.63 23.66 -9.08
CA LEU A 87 24.27 22.27 -9.38
C LEU A 87 25.17 21.32 -8.59
N VAL A 88 24.57 20.35 -7.89
CA VAL A 88 25.31 19.36 -7.08
C VAL A 88 24.90 17.96 -7.50
N MET A 89 25.84 17.19 -8.05
CA MET A 89 25.63 15.77 -8.33
C MET A 89 25.88 14.94 -7.08
N ARG A 90 24.98 14.00 -6.79
CA ARG A 90 25.14 12.97 -5.78
C ARG A 90 24.71 11.62 -6.33
N GLU A 91 25.38 10.59 -5.86
CA GLU A 91 24.99 9.21 -6.07
C GLU A 91 24.62 8.61 -4.72
N LYS A 92 23.52 7.87 -4.68
CA LYS A 92 23.01 7.25 -3.47
C LYS A 92 23.88 6.06 -3.04
N ALA A 93 24.13 5.95 -1.75
CA ALA A 93 24.76 4.76 -1.16
C ALA A 93 23.78 3.58 -1.09
N GLY A 94 24.32 2.37 -1.23
CA GLY A 94 23.55 1.13 -1.23
C GLY A 94 22.80 0.87 -2.53
N SER A 95 21.87 -0.08 -2.49
CA SER A 95 20.85 -0.33 -3.52
C SER A 95 19.72 0.71 -3.44
N PHE A 96 18.85 0.73 -4.46
CA PHE A 96 17.79 1.74 -4.57
C PHE A 96 16.76 1.68 -3.42
N ASP A 97 16.55 0.49 -2.84
CA ASP A 97 15.61 0.21 -1.75
C ASP A 97 16.22 0.46 -0.36
N GLN A 98 17.54 0.51 -0.25
CA GLN A 98 18.21 0.80 1.00
C GLN A 98 18.09 2.28 1.37
N GLU A 99 18.13 2.62 2.64
CA GLU A 99 18.15 4.01 3.07
C GLU A 99 19.56 4.63 2.95
N ASP A 100 19.64 5.92 2.62
CA ASP A 100 20.87 6.71 2.75
C ASP A 100 20.60 7.96 3.61
N ALA A 101 20.50 7.73 4.92
CA ALA A 101 20.12 8.77 5.88
C ALA A 101 21.10 9.96 5.88
N LYS A 102 22.37 9.70 5.55
CA LYS A 102 23.40 10.74 5.46
C LYS A 102 23.13 11.67 4.29
N LEU A 103 22.90 11.11 3.10
CA LEU A 103 22.56 11.89 1.91
C LEU A 103 21.28 12.70 2.13
N TRP A 104 20.24 12.09 2.70
CA TRP A 104 18.97 12.77 2.94
C TRP A 104 19.10 13.90 3.97
N SER A 105 19.96 13.74 4.99
CA SER A 105 20.25 14.81 5.94
C SER A 105 21.00 15.97 5.29
N GLU A 106 22.01 15.68 4.46
CA GLU A 106 22.73 16.70 3.68
C GLU A 106 21.77 17.50 2.78
N ILE A 107 20.89 16.81 2.07
CA ILE A 107 19.92 17.41 1.15
C ILE A 107 18.94 18.31 1.91
N LYS A 108 18.42 17.85 3.06
CA LYS A 108 17.51 18.65 3.90
C LYS A 108 18.16 19.94 4.39
N GLU A 109 19.46 19.91 4.66
CA GLU A 109 20.20 21.07 5.18
C GLU A 109 20.60 22.04 4.07
N LYS A 110 20.97 21.54 2.88
CA LYS A 110 21.70 22.32 1.87
C LYS A 110 20.95 22.55 0.55
N ALA A 111 19.94 21.74 0.25
CA ALA A 111 19.26 21.82 -1.03
C ALA A 111 18.07 22.79 -0.97
N ASP A 112 17.95 23.64 -1.99
CA ASP A 112 16.72 24.38 -2.28
C ASP A 112 15.75 23.55 -3.14
N ALA A 113 16.29 22.64 -3.97
CA ALA A 113 15.53 21.74 -4.82
C ALA A 113 16.31 20.44 -5.10
N VAL A 114 15.58 19.38 -5.47
CA VAL A 114 16.15 18.07 -5.77
C VAL A 114 15.51 17.48 -7.02
N VAL A 115 16.33 16.90 -7.88
CA VAL A 115 15.94 16.05 -9.01
C VAL A 115 16.49 14.65 -8.74
N VAL A 116 15.61 13.65 -8.69
CA VAL A 116 16.00 12.25 -8.47
C VAL A 116 15.72 11.48 -9.75
N ALA A 117 16.73 10.80 -10.29
CA ALA A 117 16.52 9.86 -11.40
C ALA A 117 15.96 8.55 -10.84
N VAL A 118 14.65 8.37 -10.97
CA VAL A 118 13.99 7.09 -10.72
C VAL A 118 13.82 6.39 -12.07
N GLY A 119 14.18 5.11 -12.15
CA GLY A 119 14.05 4.32 -13.37
C GLY A 119 12.62 4.24 -13.91
N HIS A 120 12.48 3.70 -15.12
CA HIS A 120 11.19 3.35 -15.73
C HIS A 120 10.91 1.85 -15.56
#